data_AF-A0A948HIN5-F1
#
_entry.id   AF-A0A948HIN5-F1
#
_cell.length_a   1.000
_cell.length_b   1.000
_cell.length_c   1.000
_cell.angle_alpha   90.00
_cell.angle_beta   90.00
_cell.angle_gamma   90.00
#
_symmetry.space_group_name_H-M   'P 1'
#
loop_
_entity.id
_entity.type
_entity.pdbx_description
1 polymer ?
#
loop_
_entity_poly.entity_id
_entity_poly.type
_entity_poly.pdbx_seq_one_letter_code
_entity_poly.pdbx_strand_id
1 'polypeptide(L)' 'LRGSLPPGTKVADKSGTVAGTVNDVGVVTLPDGSQFAISVFVKASNAPRSERERVIAEIARTVRDFYLLQPTAARK' A
#
# COMPACT_ATOMS: atom_id res chain seq x y z
N LEU A 1 -3.70 -1.63 -2.57
CA LEU A 1 -3.07 -1.56 -1.22
C LEU A 1 -3.35 -2.81 -0.41
N ARG A 2 -4.61 -3.25 -0.26
CA ARG A 2 -4.98 -4.33 0.67
C ARG A 2 -4.43 -5.74 0.35
N GLY A 3 -4.17 -6.05 -0.91
CA GLY A 3 -4.04 -7.44 -1.40
C GLY A 3 -2.96 -8.31 -0.72
N SER A 4 -1.88 -7.71 -0.21
CA SER A 4 -0.76 -8.43 0.41
C SER A 4 -0.61 -8.11 1.89
N LEU A 5 -1.53 -7.31 2.47
CA LEU A 5 -1.50 -6.97 3.89
C LEU A 5 -2.06 -8.12 4.73
N PRO A 6 -1.59 -8.31 5.98
CA PRO A 6 -2.18 -9.29 6.87
C PRO A 6 -3.69 -9.08 7.05
N PRO A 7 -4.48 -10.16 7.17
CA PRO A 7 -5.91 -10.07 7.45
C PRO A 7 -6.19 -9.18 8.66
N GLY A 8 -7.25 -8.36 8.57
CA GLY A 8 -7.63 -7.42 9.63
C GLY A 8 -6.86 -6.10 9.63
N THR A 9 -5.86 -5.90 8.75
CA THR A 9 -5.22 -4.59 8.59
C THR A 9 -6.26 -3.55 8.14
N LYS A 10 -6.47 -2.52 8.97
CA LYS A 10 -7.38 -1.42 8.63
C LYS A 10 -6.74 -0.52 7.59
N VAL A 11 -7.42 -0.39 6.46
CA VAL A 11 -7.04 0.51 5.38
C VAL A 11 -8.28 1.32 5.03
N ALA A 12 -8.13 2.62 4.78
CA ALA A 12 -9.12 3.45 4.12
C ALA A 12 -8.51 3.86 2.78
N ASP A 13 -9.01 3.31 1.67
CA ASP A 13 -8.40 3.46 0.35
C ASP A 13 -9.43 3.65 -0.77
N LYS A 14 -8.94 4.20 -1.88
CA LYS A 14 -9.66 4.33 -3.13
C LYS A 14 -8.76 3.88 -4.28
N SER A 15 -9.22 2.85 -4.98
CA SER A 15 -8.61 2.38 -6.22
C SER A 15 -9.07 3.18 -7.43
N GLY A 16 -8.20 3.23 -8.44
CA GLY A 16 -8.44 3.88 -9.72
C GLY A 16 -7.81 3.08 -10.86
N THR A 17 -8.52 3.02 -11.99
CA THR A 17 -8.00 2.44 -13.23
C THR A 17 -8.47 3.28 -14.39
N VAL A 18 -7.54 3.88 -15.12
CA VAL A 18 -7.85 4.73 -16.28
C VAL A 18 -6.66 4.78 -17.24
N ALA A 19 -6.91 4.69 -18.55
CA ALA A 19 -5.93 4.92 -19.61
C ALA A 19 -4.56 4.24 -19.36
N GLY A 20 -4.57 2.92 -19.10
CA GLY A 20 -3.32 2.16 -18.88
C GLY A 20 -2.63 2.40 -17.52
N THR A 21 -3.24 3.19 -16.64
CA THR A 21 -2.78 3.43 -15.27
C THR A 21 -3.65 2.66 -14.29
N VAL A 22 -3.01 1.97 -13.35
CA VAL A 22 -3.66 1.34 -12.18
C VAL A 22 -3.07 1.99 -10.95
N ASN A 23 -3.92 2.41 -10.02
CA ASN A 23 -3.49 3.05 -8.79
C ASN A 23 -4.32 2.60 -7.59
N ASP A 24 -3.79 2.89 -6.41
CA ASP A 24 -4.54 2.83 -5.17
C ASP A 24 -3.92 3.81 -4.16
N VAL A 25 -4.78 4.56 -3.48
CA VAL A 25 -4.41 5.64 -2.56
C VAL A 25 -5.18 5.48 -1.27
N GLY A 26 -4.49 5.59 -0.13
CA GLY A 26 -5.16 5.42 1.15
C GLY A 26 -4.30 5.67 2.38
N VAL A 27 -4.92 5.43 3.52
CA VAL A 27 -4.30 5.48 4.85
C VAL A 27 -4.35 4.10 5.48
N VAL A 28 -3.22 3.63 5.98
CA VAL A 28 -3.07 2.32 6.64
C VAL A 28 -2.88 2.55 8.14
N THR A 29 -3.66 1.83 8.97
CA THR A 29 -3.50 1.85 10.43
C THR A 29 -2.64 0.68 10.88
N LEU A 30 -1.59 0.98 11.66
CA LEU A 30 -0.70 0.01 12.29
C LEU A 30 -1.33 -0.57 13.57
N PRO A 31 -0.82 -1.71 14.10
CA PRO A 31 -1.36 -2.34 15.30
C PRO A 31 -1.31 -1.46 16.55
N ASP A 32 -0.35 -0.54 16.63
CA ASP A 32 -0.21 0.45 17.72
C ASP A 32 -1.16 1.65 17.58
N GLY A 33 -2.01 1.68 16.53
CA GLY A 33 -2.95 2.76 16.25
C GLY A 33 -2.37 3.91 15.42
N SER A 34 -1.05 3.97 15.23
CA SER A 34 -0.43 4.96 14.35
C SER A 34 -0.82 4.72 12.88
N GLN A 35 -0.72 5.77 12.06
CA GLN A 35 -1.18 5.73 10.68
C GLN A 35 -0.12 6.25 9.72
N PHE A 36 -0.10 5.71 8.51
CA PHE A 36 0.65 6.27 7.40
C PHE A 36 -0.22 6.40 6.16
N ALA A 37 -0.01 7.48 5.40
CA ALA A 37 -0.61 7.68 4.09
C ALA A 37 0.29 7.06 3.01
N ILE A 38 -0.33 6.48 1.97
CA ILE A 38 0.37 5.88 0.85
C ILE A 38 -0.42 6.09 -0.44
N SER A 39 0.31 6.37 -1.51
CA SER A 39 -0.24 6.60 -2.84
C SER A 39 0.65 5.93 -3.87
N VAL A 40 0.14 4.90 -4.56
CA VAL A 40 0.91 4.13 -5.53
C VAL A 40 0.23 4.19 -6.90
N PHE A 41 1.00 4.54 -7.92
CA PHE A 41 0.56 4.59 -9.30
C PHE A 41 1.48 3.73 -10.17
N VAL A 42 0.90 2.81 -10.93
CA VAL A 42 1.60 2.06 -11.98
C VAL A 42 1.13 2.59 -13.33
N LYS A 43 2.02 3.28 -14.03
CA LYS A 43 1.76 3.93 -15.33
C LYS A 43 2.54 3.22 -16.45
N ALA A 44 1.99 3.24 -17.67
CA ALA A 44 2.65 2.80 -18.90
C ALA A 44 3.25 1.39 -18.83
N SER A 45 2.59 0.48 -18.12
CA SER A 45 2.97 -0.93 -18.03
C SER A 45 2.04 -1.79 -18.87
N ASN A 46 2.64 -2.62 -19.73
CA ASN A 46 1.95 -3.62 -20.55
C ASN A 46 1.68 -4.92 -19.79
N ALA A 47 2.09 -5.01 -18.52
CA ALA A 47 1.81 -6.19 -17.69
C ALA A 47 0.29 -6.36 -17.47
N PRO A 48 -0.17 -7.61 -17.27
CA PRO A 48 -1.53 -7.88 -16.87
C PRO A 48 -1.97 -7.01 -15.69
N ARG A 49 -3.25 -6.61 -15.66
CA ARG A 49 -3.80 -5.78 -14.58
C ARG A 49 -3.56 -6.40 -13.20
N SER A 50 -3.72 -7.71 -13.07
CA SER A 50 -3.49 -8.47 -11.84
C SER A 50 -2.07 -8.33 -11.31
N GLU A 51 -1.06 -8.33 -12.19
CA GLU A 51 0.35 -8.13 -11.79
C GLU A 51 0.59 -6.70 -11.30
N ARG A 52 -0.01 -5.70 -11.96
CA ARG A 52 0.10 -4.30 -11.54
C ARG A 52 -0.58 -4.06 -10.19
N GLU A 53 -1.76 -4.63 -9.98
CA GLU A 53 -2.46 -4.60 -8.68
C GLU A 53 -1.67 -5.35 -7.59
N ARG A 54 -1.02 -6.47 -7.94
CA ARG A 54 -0.15 -7.22 -7.04
C ARG A 54 1.05 -6.39 -6.59
N VAL A 55 1.74 -5.71 -7.52
CA VAL A 55 2.86 -4.83 -7.18
C VAL A 55 2.42 -3.70 -6.23
N ILE A 56 1.26 -3.08 -6.47
CA ILE A 56 0.70 -2.08 -5.56
C ILE A 56 0.50 -2.65 -4.15
N ALA A 57 0.01 -3.89 -4.06
CA ALA A 57 -0.21 -4.56 -2.78
C ALA A 57 1.11 -4.94 -2.07
N GLU A 58 2.10 -5.42 -2.82
CA GLU A 58 3.44 -5.73 -2.30
C GLU A 58 4.15 -4.48 -1.78
N ILE A 59 4.08 -3.35 -2.50
CA ILE A 59 4.61 -2.06 -2.03
C ILE A 59 3.96 -1.65 -0.71
N ALA A 60 2.63 -1.76 -0.60
CA ALA A 60 1.93 -1.43 0.64
C ALA A 60 2.40 -2.28 1.83
N ARG A 61 2.63 -3.58 1.60
CA ARG A 61 3.19 -4.48 2.62
C ARG A 61 4.61 -4.07 3.01
N THR A 62 5.49 -3.81 2.05
CA THR A 62 6.87 -3.39 2.32
C THR A 62 6.92 -2.11 3.15
N VAL A 63 6.09 -1.12 2.84
CA VAL A 63 6.03 0.14 3.61
C VAL A 63 5.48 -0.11 5.02
N ARG A 64 4.44 -0.93 5.17
CA ARG A 64 3.93 -1.33 6.50
C ARG A 64 5.03 -2.00 7.34
N ASP A 65 5.71 -2.98 6.75
CA ASP A 65 6.73 -3.76 7.45
C ASP A 65 7.92 -2.87 7.83
N PHE A 66 8.30 -1.90 6.98
CA PHE A 66 9.25 -0.86 7.33
C PHE A 66 8.85 -0.10 8.61
N TYR A 67 7.61 0.40 8.69
CA TYR A 67 7.15 1.14 9.88
C TYR A 67 7.01 0.29 11.15
N LEU A 68 6.90 -1.05 11.03
CA LEU A 68 6.84 -1.97 12.17
C LEU A 68 8.22 -2.43 12.65
N LEU A 69 9.20 -2.47 11.75
CA LEU A 69 10.57 -2.93 12.05
C LEU A 69 11.51 -1.77 12.43
N GLN A 70 11.05 -0.52 12.31
CA GLN A 70 11.80 0.65 12.78
C GLN A 70 11.88 0.64 14.32
N PRO A 71 13.09 0.77 14.91
CA PRO A 71 13.23 0.93 16.35
C PRO A 71 12.52 2.19 16.82
N THR A 72 11.80 2.09 17.93
CA THR A 72 10.97 3.17 18.51
C THR A 72 11.69 4.53 18.64
N ALA A 73 13.02 4.52 18.77
CA ALA A 73 13.85 5.72 18.85
C ALA A 73 13.90 6.59 17.57
N ALA A 74 13.42 6.09 16.42
CA ALA A 74 13.40 6.83 15.15
C ALA A 74 12.11 7.63 14.91
N ARG A 75 11.08 7.48 15.75
CA ARG A 75 9.85 8.29 15.69
C ARG A 75 10.08 9.62 16.41
N LYS A 76 10.44 10.66 15.64
CA LYS A 76 10.37 12.06 16.10
C LYS A 76 8.93 12.54 16.13
#